data_AF-A0A7C3TA58-F1
#
_entry.id   AF-A0A7C3TA58-F1
#
_cell.length_a   1.000
_cell.length_b   1.000
_cell.length_c   1.000
_cell.angle_alpha   90.00
_cell.angle_beta   90.00
_cell.angle_gamma   90.00
#
_symmetry.space_group_name_H-M   'P 1'
#
loop_
_entity.id
_entity.type
_entity.pdbx_description
1 polymer ?
#
loop_
_entity_poly.entity_id
_entity_poly.type
_entity_poly.pdbx_seq_one_letter_code
_entity_poly.pdbx_strand_id
1 'polypeptide(L)' 'QKNRIAEAEALGVQSVPALILGGSVYHINFGASLADLK' A
#
# COMPACT_ATOMS: atom_id res chain seq x y z
N GLN A 1 2.47 11.05 1.90
CA GLN A 1 2.37 11.32 3.34
C GLN A 1 3.07 10.21 4.08
N LYS A 2 4.28 10.43 4.61
CA LYS A 2 5.08 9.36 5.25
C LYS A 2 4.36 8.68 6.42
N ASN A 3 3.54 9.43 7.16
CA ASN A 3 2.79 8.94 8.32
C ASN A 3 1.73 7.86 7.99
N ARG A 4 1.39 7.66 6.71
CA ARG A 4 0.41 6.65 6.29
C ARG A 4 1.01 5.33 5.83
N ILE A 5 2.35 5.22 5.82
CA ILE A 5 3.03 3.98 5.43
C ILE A 5 2.72 2.88 6.45
N ALA A 6 2.79 3.18 7.75
CA ALA A 6 2.47 2.21 8.81
C ALA A 6 1.01 1.73 8.75
N GLU A 7 0.07 2.63 8.45
CA GLU A 7 -1.34 2.30 8.25
C GLU A 7 -1.51 1.36 7.04
N ALA A 8 -0.85 1.68 5.92
CA ALA A 8 -0.89 0.85 4.71
C ALA A 8 -0.28 -0.54 4.93
N GLU A 9 0.85 -0.63 5.66
CA GLU A 9 1.46 -1.91 6.05
C GLU A 9 0.50 -2.74 6.92
N ALA A 10 -0.15 -2.12 7.90
CA ALA A 10 -1.12 -2.79 8.78
C ALA A 10 -2.35 -3.33 8.02
N LEU A 11 -2.72 -2.69 6.91
CA LEU A 11 -3.77 -3.14 5.99
C LEU A 11 -3.29 -4.20 4.98
N GLY A 12 -1.99 -4.54 4.96
CA GLY A 12 -1.42 -5.54 4.07
C GLY A 12 -0.99 -4.99 2.69
N VAL A 13 -0.81 -3.68 2.55
CA VAL A 13 -0.34 -3.07 1.30
C VAL A 13 1.14 -3.40 1.08
N GLN A 14 1.48 -3.94 -0.09
CA GLN A 14 2.85 -4.29 -0.48
C GLN A 14 3.45 -3.38 -1.56
N SER A 15 2.62 -2.80 -2.44
CA SER A 15 3.07 -1.89 -3.50
C SER A 15 2.04 -0.80 -3.77
N VAL A 16 2.53 0.31 -4.36
CA VAL A 16 1.70 1.43 -4.81
C VAL A 16 1.82 1.62 -6.33
N PRO A 17 0.79 2.13 -7.02
CA PRO A 17 -0.53 2.47 -6.49
C PRO A 17 -1.35 1.22 -6.07
N ALA A 18 -2.15 1.36 -5.01
CA ALA A 18 -3.06 0.33 -4.51
C ALA A 18 -4.40 0.94 -4.10
N LEU A 19 -5.46 0.13 -4.19
CA LEU A 19 -6.82 0.47 -3.80
C LEU A 19 -7.31 -0.49 -2.72
N ILE A 20 -8.04 0.02 -1.74
CA ILE A 20 -8.67 -0.78 -0.68
C ILE A 20 -10.18 -0.75 -0.90
N LEU A 21 -10.79 -1.93 -1.05
CA LEU A 21 -12.24 -2.08 -1.19
C LEU A 21 -12.73 -3.20 -0.27
N GLY A 22 -13.67 -2.90 0.62
CA GLY A 22 -14.24 -3.89 1.54
C GLY A 22 -13.20 -4.59 2.42
N GLY A 23 -12.13 -3.89 2.81
CA GLY A 23 -11.03 -4.44 3.60
C GLY A 23 -10.02 -5.30 2.82
N SER A 24 -10.23 -5.49 1.51
CA SER A 24 -9.27 -6.17 0.63
C SER A 24 -8.37 -5.16 -0.08
N VAL A 25 -7.10 -5.52 -0.26
CA VAL A 25 -6.09 -4.71 -0.95
C VAL A 25 -5.93 -5.18 -2.39
N TYR A 26 -5.94 -4.22 -3.32
CA TYR A 26 -5.72 -4.43 -4.74
C TYR A 26 -4.53 -3.59 -5.20
N HIS A 27 -3.45 -4.28 -5.58
CA HIS A 27 -2.28 -3.62 -6.16
C HIS A 27 -2.53 -3.34 -7.64
N ILE A 28 -2.38 -2.08 -8.05
CA ILE A 28 -2.60 -1.67 -9.43
C ILE A 28 -1.25 -1.69 -10.13
N ASN A 29 -1.08 -2.63 -11.06
CA ASN A 29 0.12 -2.78 -11.89
C ASN A 29 1.45 -2.89 -11.13
N PHE A 30 1.41 -3.22 -9.82
CA PHE A 30 2.56 -3.40 -8.93
C PHE A 30 3.71 -2.41 -9.21
N GLY A 31 3.46 -1.11 -8.99
CA GLY A 31 4.42 -0.05 -9.31
C GLY A 31 5.66 -0.07 -8.39
N ALA A 32 5.68 0.78 -7.37
CA ALA A 32 6.77 0.85 -6.40
C ALA A 32 6.46 -0.03 -5.18
N SER A 33 7.50 -0.66 -4.59
CA SER A 33 7.32 -1.36 -3.31
C SER A 33 6.97 -0.34 -2.23
N LEU A 34 6.08 -0.71 -1.30
CA LEU A 34 5.80 0.13 -0.13
C LEU A 34 7.07 0.33 0.72
N ALA A 35 7.99 -0.63 0.69
CA ALA A 35 9.28 -0.54 1.37
C ALA A 35 10.18 0.58 0.81
N ASP A 36 10.08 0.87 -0.50
CA ASP A 36 10.89 1.90 -1.17
C ASP A 36 10.47 3.33 -0.76
N LEU A 37 9.32 3.47 -0.10
CA LEU A 37 8.76 4.75 0.32
C LEU A 37 9.11 5.17 1.75
N LYS A 38 9.79 4.29 2.51
CA LYS A 38 10.29 4.60 3.86
C LYS A 38 11.40 5.65 3.77
#